data_AF-A0A4U0UMW9-F1
#
_entry.id   AF-A0A4U0UMW9-F1
#
_cell.length_a   1.000
_cell.length_b   1.000
_cell.length_c   1.000
_cell.angle_alpha   90.00
_cell.angle_beta   90.00
_cell.angle_gamma   90.00
#
_symmetry.space_group_name_H-M   'P 1'
#
loop_
_entity.id
_entity.type
_entity.pdbx_description
1 polymer ?
#
loop_
_entity_poly.entity_id
_entity_poly.type
_entity_poly.pdbx_seq_one_letter_code
_entity_poly.pdbx_strand_id
1 'polypeptide(L)'
;MSPNGPSDGGLVVLAGSHKHHKQHFDQIGGFRPEQDQGAEENGYDYTAQDVAFYHAQGCKEVKICAKAGDLILWDSRTIHWNASPVGEQIRFISYHDALPCRPNGSVDPANRLRPFTEPEETPTVMRLVGVRG
;
A
#
# COMPACT_ATOMS: atom_id res chain seq x y z
N MET A 1 13.98 7.07 19.89
CA MET A 1 13.76 7.17 18.42
C MET A 1 14.88 8.02 17.83
N SER A 2 15.37 7.67 16.64
CA SER A 2 16.48 8.35 15.96
C SER A 2 15.98 9.26 14.83
N PRO A 3 16.70 10.33 14.45
CA PRO A 3 16.36 11.12 13.26
C PRO A 3 16.42 10.29 11.96
N ASN A 4 15.69 10.72 10.93
CA ASN A 4 15.60 10.09 9.62
C ASN A 4 15.79 11.16 8.53
N GLY A 5 17.01 11.24 8.00
CA GLY A 5 17.40 12.13 6.93
C GLY A 5 17.32 11.50 5.53
N PRO A 6 17.77 12.24 4.50
CA PRO A 6 17.64 11.82 3.10
C PRO A 6 18.55 10.64 2.72
N SER A 7 19.65 10.42 3.44
CA SER A 7 20.61 9.33 3.19
C SER A 7 20.42 8.13 4.11
N ASP A 8 19.53 8.25 5.08
CA ASP A 8 19.17 7.14 5.95
C ASP A 8 18.08 6.29 5.28
N GLY A 9 17.91 5.05 5.70
CA GLY A 9 16.91 4.17 5.12
C GLY A 9 15.46 4.61 5.37
N GLY A 10 14.51 3.69 5.31
CA GLY A 10 13.14 3.86 5.82
C GLY A 10 12.12 4.29 4.78
N LEU A 11 10.96 4.77 5.26
CA LEU A 11 9.76 4.86 4.45
C LEU A 11 9.93 5.73 3.21
N VAL A 12 9.72 5.11 2.06
CA VAL A 12 9.47 5.77 0.78
C VAL A 12 8.04 5.49 0.38
N VAL A 13 7.32 6.52 -0.08
CA VAL A 13 5.97 6.39 -0.60
C VAL A 13 5.92 6.84 -2.04
N LEU A 14 5.09 6.20 -2.85
CA LEU A 14 4.66 6.75 -4.13
C LEU A 14 3.42 7.61 -3.87
N ALA A 15 3.65 8.88 -3.55
CA ALA A 15 2.63 9.81 -3.10
C ALA A 15 1.49 9.94 -4.13
N GLY A 16 0.26 9.74 -3.68
CA GLY A 16 -0.96 9.81 -4.50
C GLY A 16 -1.41 8.47 -5.11
N SER A 17 -0.59 7.42 -5.05
CA SER A 17 -0.89 6.10 -5.66
C SER A 17 -2.21 5.48 -5.19
N HIS A 18 -2.59 5.65 -3.92
CA HIS A 18 -3.85 5.16 -3.33
C HIS A 18 -5.12 5.59 -4.09
N LYS A 19 -5.03 6.66 -4.90
CA LYS A 19 -6.16 7.18 -5.69
C LYS A 19 -6.34 6.47 -7.04
N HIS A 20 -5.31 5.76 -7.51
CA HIS A 20 -5.24 5.26 -8.88
C HIS A 20 -5.30 3.73 -9.00
N HIS A 21 -5.34 2.98 -7.90
CA HIS A 21 -5.37 1.52 -7.93
C HIS A 21 -6.50 0.95 -8.77
N LYS A 22 -7.73 1.47 -8.62
CA LYS A 22 -8.86 0.96 -9.41
C LYS A 22 -8.58 1.08 -10.91
N GLN A 23 -8.18 2.26 -11.37
CA GLN A 23 -7.85 2.50 -12.77
C GLN A 23 -6.70 1.61 -13.25
N HIS A 24 -5.66 1.46 -12.41
CA HIS A 24 -4.52 0.61 -12.73
C HIS A 24 -4.94 -0.86 -12.91
N PHE A 25 -5.62 -1.45 -11.92
CA PHE A 25 -6.05 -2.84 -11.96
C PHE A 25 -7.06 -3.09 -13.08
N ASP A 26 -7.98 -2.15 -13.35
CA ASP A 26 -8.88 -2.25 -14.51
C ASP A 26 -8.08 -2.31 -15.84
N GLN A 27 -6.99 -1.55 -15.96
CA GLN A 27 -6.16 -1.49 -17.18
C GLN A 27 -5.30 -2.74 -17.40
N ILE A 28 -4.81 -3.38 -16.33
CA ILE A 28 -3.96 -4.58 -16.45
C ILE A 28 -4.77 -5.90 -16.45
N GLY A 29 -6.10 -5.82 -16.47
CA GLY A 29 -6.99 -6.99 -16.50
C GLY A 29 -7.31 -7.59 -15.14
N GLY A 30 -7.09 -6.85 -14.06
CA GLY A 30 -7.43 -7.21 -12.69
C GLY A 30 -6.22 -7.51 -11.81
N PHE A 31 -6.50 -8.12 -10.66
CA PHE A 31 -5.49 -8.57 -9.71
C PHE A 31 -4.66 -9.71 -10.30
N ARG A 32 -3.34 -9.68 -10.08
CA ARG A 32 -2.40 -10.73 -10.50
C ARG A 32 -1.98 -11.57 -9.29
N PRO A 33 -2.48 -12.80 -9.13
CA PRO A 33 -2.16 -13.64 -7.97
C PRO A 33 -0.66 -13.93 -7.80
N GLU A 34 0.10 -13.95 -8.90
CA GLU A 34 1.55 -14.16 -8.87
C GLU A 34 2.36 -13.00 -8.27
N GLN A 35 1.74 -11.84 -8.07
CA GLN A 35 2.34 -10.68 -7.40
C GLN A 35 1.89 -10.54 -5.94
N ASP A 36 0.96 -11.39 -5.48
CA ASP A 36 0.45 -11.40 -4.12
C ASP A 36 1.51 -12.00 -3.17
N GLN A 37 1.90 -11.26 -2.13
CA GLN A 37 2.80 -11.77 -1.09
C GLN A 37 2.05 -12.58 -0.02
N GLY A 38 0.72 -12.67 -0.13
CA GLY A 38 -0.13 -13.42 0.80
C GLY A 38 -0.45 -12.64 2.07
N ALA A 39 -1.32 -13.23 2.90
CA ALA A 39 -1.90 -12.56 4.06
C ALA A 39 -0.89 -12.25 5.18
N GLU A 40 0.23 -12.99 5.26
CA GLU A 40 1.26 -12.76 6.28
C GLU A 40 2.07 -11.49 6.01
N GLU A 41 2.47 -11.29 4.75
CA GLU A 41 3.24 -10.12 4.30
C GLU A 41 2.33 -8.93 3.96
N ASN A 42 1.05 -9.19 3.66
CA ASN A 42 0.04 -8.18 3.30
C ASN A 42 0.53 -7.20 2.21
N GLY A 43 1.26 -7.73 1.24
CA GLY A 43 1.99 -6.98 0.22
C GLY A 43 1.59 -7.38 -1.20
N TYR A 44 1.86 -6.47 -2.14
CA TYR A 44 1.69 -6.71 -3.57
C TYR A 44 2.91 -6.18 -4.32
N ASP A 45 3.54 -7.02 -5.13
CA ASP A 45 4.71 -6.63 -5.91
C ASP A 45 4.29 -5.86 -7.17
N TYR A 46 4.79 -4.63 -7.27
CA TYR A 46 4.58 -3.77 -8.43
C TYR A 46 5.77 -3.88 -9.38
N THR A 47 5.47 -4.16 -10.65
CA THR A 47 6.46 -4.19 -11.73
C THR A 47 6.84 -2.77 -12.15
N ALA A 48 7.94 -2.63 -12.91
CA ALA A 48 8.33 -1.35 -13.48
C ALA A 48 7.26 -0.72 -14.40
N GLN A 49 6.46 -1.56 -15.07
CA GLN A 49 5.36 -1.08 -15.93
C GLN A 49 4.22 -0.48 -15.10
N ASP A 50 3.94 -1.07 -13.93
CA ASP A 50 2.92 -0.55 -13.02
C ASP A 50 3.37 0.79 -12.45
N VAL A 51 4.62 0.88 -11.99
CA VAL A 51 5.21 2.11 -11.49
C VAL A 51 5.17 3.23 -12.54
N ALA A 52 5.47 2.91 -13.81
CA ALA A 52 5.37 3.86 -14.92
C ALA A 52 3.93 4.39 -15.12
N PHE A 53 2.90 3.55 -14.94
CA PHE A 53 1.51 4.01 -14.96
C PHE A 53 1.26 5.06 -13.86
N TYR A 54 1.67 4.79 -12.62
CA TYR A 54 1.44 5.72 -11.50
C TYR A 54 2.21 7.04 -11.70
N HIS A 55 3.43 7.00 -12.24
CA HIS A 55 4.15 8.22 -12.62
C HIS A 55 3.43 9.02 -13.70
N ALA A 56 2.84 8.37 -14.70
CA ALA A 56 2.04 9.04 -15.72
C ALA A 56 0.78 9.70 -15.14
N GLN A 57 0.25 9.20 -14.02
CA GLN A 57 -0.83 9.84 -13.26
C GLN A 57 -0.32 10.98 -12.34
N GLY A 58 0.98 11.29 -12.35
CA GLY A 58 1.60 12.34 -11.53
C GLY A 58 2.00 11.89 -10.13
N CYS A 59 1.99 10.59 -9.82
CA CYS A 59 2.46 10.09 -8.53
C CYS A 59 3.99 10.20 -8.44
N LYS A 60 4.50 10.61 -7.27
CA LYS A 60 5.93 10.90 -7.06
C LYS A 60 6.49 10.07 -5.92
N GLU A 61 7.71 9.55 -6.11
CA GLU A 61 8.44 8.92 -5.03
C GLU A 61 8.88 9.99 -4.04
N VAL A 62 8.57 9.77 -2.76
CA VAL A 62 8.92 10.69 -1.69
C VAL A 62 9.57 9.89 -0.57
N LYS A 63 10.86 10.12 -0.34
CA LYS A 63 11.56 9.64 0.84
C LYS A 63 11.14 10.48 2.04
N ILE A 64 10.45 9.86 3.00
CA ILE A 64 10.02 10.56 4.20
C ILE A 64 11.23 10.78 5.10
N CYS A 65 11.48 12.05 5.43
CA CYS A 65 12.46 12.49 6.41
C CYS A 65 11.72 13.04 7.62
N ALA A 66 12.15 12.67 8.81
CA ALA A 66 11.46 13.00 10.06
C ALA A 66 12.44 13.14 11.22
N LYS A 67 12.12 13.98 12.18
CA LYS A 67 12.87 14.14 13.44
C LYS A 67 12.41 13.12 14.47
N ALA A 68 13.23 12.90 15.49
CA ALA A 68 12.84 12.05 16.61
C ALA A 68 11.58 12.62 17.30
N GLY A 69 10.54 11.78 17.43
CA GLY A 69 9.26 12.16 18.02
C GLY A 69 8.19 12.59 17.02
N ASP A 70 8.51 12.73 15.73
CA ASP A 70 7.52 13.01 14.70
C ASP A 70 6.58 11.79 14.49
N LEU A 71 5.29 12.07 14.30
CA LEU A 71 4.30 11.08 13.91
C LEU A 71 4.09 11.12 12.39
N ILE A 72 4.21 9.97 11.73
CA ILE A 72 3.98 9.82 10.30
C ILE A 72 2.68 9.03 10.12
N LEU A 73 1.73 9.59 9.37
CA LEU A 73 0.46 8.96 9.02
C LEU A 73 0.34 8.89 7.50
N TRP A 74 -0.06 7.73 6.98
CA TRP A 74 -0.35 7.54 5.55
C TRP A 74 -1.50 6.54 5.36
N ASP A 75 -2.14 6.60 4.20
CA ASP A 75 -3.16 5.63 3.79
C ASP A 75 -2.50 4.29 3.50
N SER A 76 -2.98 3.20 4.11
CA SER A 76 -2.38 1.87 4.02
C SER A 76 -2.27 1.33 2.59
N ARG A 77 -3.07 1.83 1.65
CA ARG A 77 -3.02 1.43 0.24
C ARG A 77 -1.92 2.14 -0.54
N THR A 78 -1.39 3.24 -0.01
CA THR A 78 -0.31 3.98 -0.70
C THR A 78 0.87 3.04 -0.91
N ILE A 79 1.30 2.89 -2.15
CA ILE A 79 2.48 2.07 -2.50
C ILE A 79 3.68 2.62 -1.74
N HIS A 80 4.36 1.76 -1.01
CA HIS A 80 5.48 2.14 -0.16
C HIS A 80 6.48 1.01 -0.01
N TRP A 81 7.71 1.36 0.31
CA TRP A 81 8.80 0.42 0.57
C TRP A 81 9.83 1.05 1.51
N ASN A 82 10.78 0.24 1.96
CA ASN A 82 11.91 0.71 2.74
C ASN A 82 13.09 1.04 1.83
N ALA A 83 13.57 2.29 1.87
CA ALA A 83 14.90 2.61 1.37
C ALA A 83 15.96 1.94 2.25
N SER A 84 16.99 1.39 1.63
CA SER A 84 18.20 0.97 2.35
C SER A 84 19.02 2.18 2.79
N PRO A 85 19.58 2.19 4.01
CA PRO A 85 20.47 3.26 4.44
C PRO A 85 21.78 3.24 3.63
N VAL A 86 22.31 4.43 3.35
CA VAL A 86 23.63 4.59 2.71
C VAL A 86 24.72 4.94 3.76
N GLY A 87 24.32 5.26 5.00
CA GLY A 87 25.22 5.53 6.13
C GLY A 87 25.13 4.50 7.26
N GLU A 88 25.85 4.76 8.36
CA GLU A 88 26.04 3.80 9.48
C GLU A 88 25.02 3.95 10.63
N GLN A 89 24.06 4.88 10.53
CA GLN A 89 23.12 5.15 11.62
C GLN A 89 22.12 4.01 11.82
N ILE A 90 22.15 3.37 13.00
CA ILE A 90 21.15 2.37 13.42
C ILE A 90 19.84 3.07 13.77
N ARG A 91 18.72 2.49 13.34
CA ARG A 91 17.39 3.09 13.57
C ARG A 91 16.36 2.11 14.10
N PHE A 92 15.42 2.70 14.83
CA PHE A 92 14.27 2.04 15.41
C PHE A 92 13.01 2.80 15.03
N ILE A 93 12.04 2.08 14.47
CA ILE A 93 10.68 2.55 14.18
C ILE A 93 9.70 1.59 14.84
N SER A 94 8.58 2.12 15.31
CA SER A 94 7.46 1.32 15.80
C SER A 94 6.24 1.59 14.92
N TYR A 95 5.79 0.57 14.22
CA TYR A 95 4.60 0.63 13.36
C TYR A 95 3.36 0.33 14.20
N HIS A 96 2.31 1.10 13.97
CA HIS A 96 1.00 0.89 14.58
C HIS A 96 -0.06 1.04 13.50
N ASP A 97 -0.77 -0.04 13.22
CA ASP A 97 -1.97 0.00 12.38
C ASP A 97 -3.15 0.47 13.23
N ALA A 98 -3.84 1.50 12.75
CA ALA A 98 -5.04 2.02 13.40
C ALA A 98 -6.23 1.90 12.45
N LEU A 99 -7.33 1.32 12.94
CA LEU A 99 -8.60 1.37 12.24
C LEU A 99 -9.19 2.78 12.44
N PRO A 100 -9.53 3.51 11.37
CA PRO A 100 -10.16 4.81 11.52
C PRO A 100 -11.52 4.62 12.19
N CYS A 101 -11.71 5.28 13.32
CA CYS A 101 -12.95 5.31 14.09
C CYS A 101 -13.50 6.74 14.09
N ARG A 102 -14.83 6.85 14.04
CA ARG A 102 -15.56 8.09 14.28
C ARG A 102 -15.39 8.54 15.73
N PRO A 103 -15.66 9.82 16.06
CA PRO A 103 -15.57 10.33 17.44
C PRO A 103 -16.42 9.58 18.46
N ASN A 104 -17.47 8.90 18.01
CA ASN A 104 -18.35 8.06 18.84
C ASN A 104 -17.81 6.63 19.05
N GLY A 105 -16.59 6.33 18.60
CA GLY A 105 -15.96 5.01 18.71
C GLY A 105 -16.42 3.97 17.68
N SER A 106 -17.40 4.29 16.83
CA SER A 106 -17.80 3.39 15.73
C SER A 106 -16.76 3.41 14.62
N VAL A 107 -16.53 2.27 13.98
CA VAL A 107 -15.63 2.17 12.82
C VAL A 107 -16.11 3.12 11.71
N ASP A 108 -15.19 3.86 11.10
CA ASP A 108 -15.52 4.72 9.97
C ASP A 108 -16.11 3.86 8.83
N PRO A 109 -17.28 4.18 8.26
CA PRO A 109 -17.84 3.40 7.14
C PRO A 109 -17.00 3.46 5.85
N ALA A 110 -16.02 4.36 5.78
CA ALA A 110 -14.99 4.33 4.74
C ALA A 110 -13.94 3.23 4.99
N ASN A 111 -13.85 2.68 6.20
CA ASN A 111 -13.09 1.47 6.50
C ASN A 111 -13.84 0.25 5.96
N ARG A 112 -13.20 -0.55 5.11
CA ARG A 112 -13.85 -1.67 4.43
C ARG A 112 -12.93 -2.88 4.44
N LEU A 113 -13.43 -3.99 4.97
CA LEU A 113 -12.78 -5.31 4.85
C LEU A 113 -13.21 -6.04 3.56
N ARG A 114 -14.14 -5.45 2.80
CA ARG A 114 -14.72 -6.02 1.58
C ARG A 114 -14.84 -4.96 0.47
N PRO A 115 -14.91 -5.37 -0.81
CA PRO A 115 -15.07 -4.46 -1.94
C PRO A 115 -16.31 -3.57 -1.83
N PHE A 116 -16.30 -2.40 -2.47
CA PHE A 116 -17.47 -1.49 -2.49
C PHE A 116 -18.67 -2.10 -3.23
N THR A 117 -18.39 -3.00 -4.16
CA THR A 117 -19.38 -3.77 -4.89
C THR A 117 -18.87 -5.20 -4.89
N GLU A 118 -19.64 -6.09 -4.26
CA GLU A 118 -19.31 -7.50 -4.26
C GLU A 118 -19.31 -8.03 -5.69
N PRO A 119 -18.27 -8.78 -6.10
CA PRO A 119 -18.26 -9.38 -7.43
C PRO A 119 -19.42 -10.38 -7.54
N GLU A 120 -20.07 -10.40 -8.71
CA GLU A 120 -21.04 -11.45 -9.00
C GLU A 120 -20.31 -12.79 -9.11
N GLU A 121 -20.78 -13.78 -8.35
CA GLU A 121 -20.24 -15.13 -8.35
C GLU A 121 -20.64 -15.84 -9.64
N THR A 122 -19.85 -15.62 -10.69
CA THR A 122 -20.02 -16.31 -11.97
C THR A 122 -19.21 -17.61 -12.00
N PRO A 123 -19.62 -18.62 -12.79
CA PRO A 123 -18.82 -19.83 -12.99
C PRO A 123 -17.38 -19.53 -13.46
N THR A 124 -17.21 -18.43 -14.20
CA THR A 124 -15.92 -17.94 -14.67
C THR A 124 -15.05 -17.44 -13.51
N VAL A 125 -15.62 -16.63 -12.61
CA VAL A 125 -14.92 -16.12 -11.41
C VAL A 125 -14.56 -17.27 -10.47
N MET A 126 -15.47 -18.21 -10.25
CA MET A 126 -15.22 -19.40 -9.42
C MET A 126 -14.10 -20.29 -9.95
N ARG A 127 -14.03 -20.47 -11.27
CA ARG A 127 -12.95 -21.23 -11.93
C ARG A 127 -11.59 -20.54 -11.81
N LEU A 128 -11.55 -19.20 -11.84
CA LEU A 128 -10.32 -18.41 -11.72
C LEU A 128 -9.73 -18.45 -10.30
N VAL A 129 -10.58 -18.56 -9.28
CA VAL A 129 -10.15 -18.68 -7.87
C VAL A 129 -9.91 -20.13 -7.41
N GLY A 130 -9.89 -21.08 -8.36
CA GLY A 130 -9.50 -22.47 -8.08
C GLY A 130 -10.60 -23.35 -7.46
N VAL A 131 -11.84 -22.88 -7.38
CA VAL A 131 -12.98 -23.71 -6.95
C VAL A 131 -13.35 -24.65 -8.10
N ARG A 132 -13.06 -25.94 -7.92
CA ARG A 132 -13.49 -26.99 -8.85
C ARG A 132 -14.94 -27.38 -8.51
N GLY A 133 -15.85 -27.09 -9.43
CA GLY A 133 -17.20 -27.68 -9.43
C GLY A 133 -17.17 -29.16 -9.79
#